data_AF-A0A930B3Z5-F1
#
_entry.id   AF-A0A930B3Z5-F1
#
_cell.length_a   1.000
_cell.length_b   1.000
_cell.length_c   1.000
_cell.angle_alpha   90.00
_cell.angle_beta   90.00
_cell.angle_gamma   90.00
#
_symmetry.space_group_name_H-M   'P 1'
#
loop_
_entity.id
_entity.type
_entity.pdbx_description
1 polymer ?
#
loop_
_entity_poly.entity_id
_entity_poly.type
_entity_poly.pdbx_seq_one_letter_code
_entity_poly.pdbx_strand_id
1 'polypeptide(L)' 'MPQFLTDEQGNATYAILSIEEYNHLVGMANDSEWECDQQTLQAIERGLKDAQEGNFVPHQQVMEKAKAILEKYLN' A
#
# COMPACT_ATOMS: atom_id res chain seq x y z
N MET A 1 8.58 15.81 9.81
CA MET A 1 8.27 16.72 8.68
C MET A 1 9.59 17.20 8.11
N PRO A 2 9.80 17.10 6.79
CA PRO A 2 11.05 17.53 6.17
C PRO A 2 11.28 19.02 6.42
N GLN A 3 12.51 19.38 6.77
CA GLN A 3 12.93 20.78 6.88
C GLN A 3 13.51 21.21 5.53
N PHE A 4 13.09 22.37 5.05
CA PHE A 4 13.55 22.90 3.76
C PHE A 4 14.49 24.07 3.96
N LEU A 5 15.60 24.05 3.21
CA LEU A 5 16.45 25.22 3.03
C LEU A 5 15.94 25.98 1.80
N THR A 6 15.81 27.29 1.95
CA THR A 6 15.25 28.18 0.92
C THR A 6 16.34 29.07 0.32
N ASP A 7 16.16 29.46 -0.94
CA ASP A 7 16.99 30.49 -1.58
C ASP A 7 16.61 31.91 -1.09
N GLU A 8 17.31 32.92 -1.63
CA GLU A 8 17.06 34.33 -1.30
C GLU A 8 15.65 34.82 -1.69
N GLN A 9 14.95 34.09 -2.55
CA GLN A 9 13.59 34.39 -3.02
C GLN A 9 12.53 33.61 -2.23
N GLY A 10 12.95 32.74 -1.31
CA GLY A 10 12.08 31.91 -0.47
C GLY A 10 11.67 30.58 -1.11
N ASN A 11 12.25 30.20 -2.25
CA ASN A 11 11.96 28.92 -2.88
C ASN A 11 12.75 27.81 -2.18
N ALA A 12 12.09 26.69 -1.86
CA ALA A 12 12.77 25.52 -1.32
C ALA A 12 13.75 24.93 -2.36
N THR A 13 15.02 24.86 -1.99
CA THR A 13 16.11 24.35 -2.86
C THR A 13 16.71 23.05 -2.35
N TYR A 14 16.72 22.83 -1.04
CA TYR A 14 17.18 21.58 -0.43
C TYR A 14 16.21 21.11 0.65
N ALA A 15 16.13 19.79 0.84
CA ALA A 15 15.44 19.16 1.97
C ALA A 15 16.47 18.49 2.89
N ILE A 16 16.34 18.74 4.19
CA ILE A 16 17.09 18.04 5.23
C ILE A 16 16.21 16.91 5.73
N LEU A 17 16.74 15.70 5.61
CA LEU A 17 16.11 14.45 6.04
C LEU A 17 17.09 13.69 6.93
N SER A 18 16.57 12.91 7.88
CA SER A 18 17.39 11.88 8.50
C SER A 18 17.79 10.83 7.45
N ILE A 19 18.90 10.14 7.69
CA ILE A 19 19.35 9.06 6.78
C ILE A 19 18.31 7.95 6.68
N GLU A 20 17.57 7.69 7.76
CA GLU A 20 16.46 6.73 7.77
C GLU A 20 15.33 7.14 6.82
N GLU A 21 14.86 8.38 6.91
CA GLU A 21 13.81 8.90 6.01
C GLU A 21 14.29 8.93 4.56
N TYR A 22 15.54 9.32 4.30
CA TYR A 22 16.12 9.28 2.96
C TYR A 22 16.13 7.85 2.39
N ASN A 23 16.64 6.88 3.16
CA ASN A 23 16.71 5.49 2.73
C ASN A 23 15.31 4.90 2.50
N HIS A 24 14.33 5.27 3.32
CA HIS A 24 12.94 4.85 3.13
C HIS A 24 12.37 5.36 1.80
N LEU A 25 12.56 6.66 1.50
CA LEU A 25 12.10 7.27 0.25
C LEU A 25 12.81 6.67 -0.98
N VAL A 26 14.12 6.43 -0.89
CA VAL A 26 14.88 5.73 -1.94
C VAL A 26 14.39 4.31 -2.12
N GLY A 27 14.07 3.60 -1.02
CA GLY A 27 13.45 2.27 -1.06
C GLY A 27 12.15 2.29 -1.84
N MET A 28 11.23 3.20 -1.49
CA MET A 28 9.95 3.35 -2.20
C MET A 28 10.12 3.72 -3.69
N ALA A 29 11.09 4.58 -4.03
CA ALA A 29 11.33 5.00 -5.40
C ALA A 29 11.97 3.89 -6.25
N ASN A 30 12.84 3.08 -5.64
CA ASN A 30 13.48 1.92 -6.27
C ASN A 30 12.55 0.70 -6.32
N ASP A 31 11.50 0.66 -5.50
CA ASP A 31 10.35 -0.24 -5.63
C ASP A 31 9.48 0.15 -6.84
N SER A 32 10.11 0.50 -7.97
CA SER A 32 9.48 0.80 -9.25
C SER A 32 8.73 -0.40 -9.85
N GLU A 33 8.75 -1.55 -9.19
CA GLU A 33 7.90 -2.71 -9.47
C GLU A 33 6.56 -2.68 -8.73
N TRP A 34 6.31 -1.72 -7.83
CA TRP A 34 4.97 -1.51 -7.28
C TRP A 34 4.09 -0.76 -8.30
N GLU A 35 3.82 -1.42 -9.43
CA GLU A 35 2.64 -1.10 -10.22
C GLU A 35 1.43 -1.64 -9.44
N CYS A 36 0.70 -0.72 -8.79
CA CYS A 36 -0.64 -1.02 -8.34
C CYS A 36 -1.51 -1.20 -9.58
N ASP A 37 -1.58 -2.45 -10.07
CA ASP A 37 -2.35 -2.77 -11.25
C ASP A 37 -3.83 -2.43 -11.03
N GLN A 38 -4.57 -2.29 -12.14
CA GLN A 38 -5.99 -1.93 -12.07
C GLN A 38 -6.81 -2.93 -11.25
N GLN A 39 -6.36 -4.19 -11.15
CA GLN A 39 -7.03 -5.21 -10.34
C GLN A 39 -6.86 -4.94 -8.84
N THR A 40 -5.67 -4.54 -8.43
CA THR A 40 -5.35 -4.18 -7.04
C THR A 40 -6.13 -2.94 -6.62
N LEU A 41 -6.20 -1.91 -7.47
CA LEU A 41 -7.01 -0.72 -7.20
C LEU A 41 -8.50 -1.07 -7.03
N GLN A 42 -9.06 -1.90 -7.92
CA GLN A 42 -10.45 -2.35 -7.83
C GLN A 42 -10.71 -3.18 -6.57
N ALA A 43 -9.76 -4.03 -6.16
CA ALA A 43 -9.87 -4.82 -4.94
C ALA A 43 -9.87 -3.92 -3.69
N ILE A 44 -9.04 -2.87 -3.68
CA ILE A 44 -9.01 -1.88 -2.60
C ILE A 44 -10.34 -1.09 -2.54
N GLU A 45 -10.83 -0.57 -3.66
CA GLU A 45 -12.10 0.16 -3.72
C GLU A 45 -13.26 -0.70 -3.22
N ARG A 46 -13.32 -1.96 -3.64
CA ARG A 46 -14.32 -2.91 -3.18
C ARG A 46 -14.21 -3.16 -1.68
N GLY A 47 -13.00 -3.39 -1.16
CA GLY A 47 -12.78 -3.61 0.27
C GLY A 47 -13.20 -2.40 1.12
N LEU A 48 -12.95 -1.17 0.64
CA LEU A 48 -13.40 0.05 1.30
C LEU A 48 -14.93 0.17 1.32
N LYS A 49 -15.60 -0.16 0.20
CA LYS A 49 -17.06 -0.17 0.13
C LYS A 49 -17.68 -1.23 1.04
N ASP A 50 -17.14 -2.45 1.02
CA ASP A 50 -17.59 -3.54 1.88
C ASP A 50 -17.44 -3.14 3.37
N ALA A 51 -16.35 -2.48 3.75
CA ALA A 51 -16.16 -1.99 5.11
C ALA A 51 -17.16 -0.90 5.52
N GLN A 52 -17.49 0.04 4.63
CA GLN A 52 -18.52 1.07 4.88
C GLN A 52 -19.92 0.46 5.06
N GLU A 53 -20.22 -0.59 4.32
CA GLU A 53 -21.50 -1.30 4.37
C GLU A 53 -21.57 -2.33 5.52
N GLY A 54 -20.47 -2.54 6.25
CA GLY A 54 -20.37 -3.55 7.31
C GLY A 54 -20.30 -4.99 6.79
N ASN A 55 -20.01 -5.16 5.50
CA ASN A 55 -19.93 -6.44 4.80
C ASN A 55 -18.58 -7.12 5.05
N PHE A 56 -18.37 -7.57 6.29
CA PHE A 56 -17.18 -8.34 6.64
C PHE A 56 -17.44 -9.85 6.52
N VAL A 57 -16.45 -10.58 5.99
CA VAL A 57 -16.47 -12.05 6.01
C VAL A 57 -15.74 -12.53 7.28
N PRO A 58 -16.38 -13.33 8.14
CA PRO A 58 -15.71 -13.88 9.32
C PRO A 58 -14.51 -14.75 8.94
N HIS A 59 -13.45 -14.68 9.74
CA HIS A 59 -12.22 -15.45 9.52
C HIS A 59 -12.47 -16.93 9.26
N GLN A 60 -13.37 -17.56 10.02
CA GLN A 60 -13.72 -18.97 9.85
C GLN A 60 -14.26 -19.29 8.44
N GLN A 61 -15.14 -18.44 7.90
CA GLN A 61 -15.65 -18.64 6.53
C GLN A 61 -14.56 -18.47 5.47
N VAL A 62 -13.60 -17.57 5.69
CA VAL A 62 -12.45 -17.42 4.79
C VAL A 62 -11.62 -18.70 4.78
N MET A 63 -11.33 -19.26 5.96
CA MET A 63 -10.53 -20.48 6.11
C MET A 63 -11.23 -21.70 5.49
N GLU A 64 -12.54 -21.85 5.69
CA GLU A 64 -13.33 -22.93 5.09
C GLU A 64 -13.33 -22.86 3.55
N LYS A 65 -13.51 -21.67 2.98
CA LYS A 65 -13.45 -21.46 1.53
C LYS A 65 -12.05 -21.72 0.97
N ALA A 66 -11.01 -21.24 1.65
CA ALA A 66 -9.63 -21.48 1.24
C ALA A 66 -9.30 -22.98 1.24
N LYS A 67 -9.71 -23.70 2.30
CA LYS A 67 -9.55 -25.15 2.39
C LYS A 67 -10.25 -25.89 1.26
N ALA A 68 -11.50 -25.54 0.94
CA ALA A 68 -12.25 -26.16 -0.14
C ALA A 68 -11.61 -25.93 -1.53
N ILE A 69 -11.01 -24.76 -1.77
CA ILE A 69 -10.25 -24.49 -3.00
C ILE A 69 -9.01 -25.38 -3.05
N LEU A 70 -8.24 -25.43 -1.96
CA LEU A 70 -7.02 -26.24 -1.89
C LEU A 70 -7.34 -27.73 -2.13
N GLU A 71 -8.39 -28.26 -1.51
CA GLU A 71 -8.82 -29.66 -1.68
C GLU A 71 -9.27 -29.98 -3.12
N LYS A 72 -9.79 -29.00 -3.86
CA LYS A 72 -10.23 -29.17 -5.26
C LYS A 72 -9.08 -29.19 -6.27
N TYR A 73 -7.98 -28.50 -5.99
CA TYR A 73 -6.88 -28.30 -6.94
C TYR A 73 -5.57 -29.02 -6.56
N LEU A 74 -5.49 -29.59 -5.35
CA LEU A 74 -4.32 -30.32 -4.86
C LEU A 74 -4.57 -31.82 -4.62
N ASN A 75 -5.77 -32.32 -4.90
CA ASN A 75 -6.11 -33.75 -4.98
C ASN A 75 -6.51 -34.11 -6.41
#